data_AF-A0A1Q7AW87-F1
#
_entry.id   AF-A0A1Q7AW87-F1
#
_cell.length_a   1.000
_cell.length_b   1.000
_cell.length_c   1.000
_cell.angle_alpha   90.00
_cell.angle_beta   90.00
_cell.angle_gamma   90.00
#
_symmetry.space_group_name_H-M   'P 1'
#
loop_
_entity.id
_entity.type
_entity.pdbx_description
1 polymer ?
#
loop_
_entity_poly.entity_id
_entity_poly.type
_entity_poly.pdbx_seq_one_letter_code
_entity_poly.pdbx_strand_id
1 'polypeptide(L)'
;MVDLERRRIGLGVAADLAAGRDLAAPVALALSAGLSGFLWLSVEPLHGAGTGRQPTLGPVAYAAWLLAVAGWVALPRRYARWPVALAIGATVAVLPATALTGAARPPLWVVFALVGFGALGLAAPPPRSVTARAAVITGVLLTAALGKALLTGYLPVMRWSEGYYRPTMALSGLVAAGAVAGLAAGAVPAVLRRQPVRPWLWGALLLALPGGWLGPRTMNDLGTGPGFGRLAEVLLATCVVGAAMAALSGARSQAGLDRAGGVALGCAAGLAAFLWVVGEDPGSGWGPTRGPWAYAGWLVAALAWPVLPVPGRRAVVGLALGATVVVAGTDGRPRGAVLVTLALLGIVALLGASGRARYPLLVFAATVAGCAVVARYDNGWRLAGWADFWHTSGLVVTLAIVPFALAAVAGMRALAAGSRRGPAVVALVTGGGWIGVLPLPHLPAWGPVPLLVALIAAGVAALLAVRTGRARATARRALAEGRHAALSSLAGRLGADPLAVLCEGYRQGEVDAGSLRARLVHAALRQPAPDPADAGDPLAAAVSRLPAVQRVALVLRYDAELPVSEIAVLLGASPPAVRALLDDARSALLRA
;
A
#
# COMPACT_ATOMS: atom_id res chain seq x y z
N MET A 1 -14.53 24.48 -14.05
CA MET A 1 -13.17 24.49 -14.65
C MET A 1 -12.08 24.44 -13.56
N VAL A 2 -12.17 25.30 -12.52
CA VAL A 2 -11.24 25.37 -11.38
C VAL A 2 -10.99 24.04 -10.64
N ASP A 3 -12.02 23.22 -10.39
CA ASP A 3 -11.85 21.92 -9.72
C ASP A 3 -11.06 20.88 -10.53
N LEU A 4 -11.04 21.01 -11.86
CA LEU A 4 -10.31 20.10 -12.76
C LEU A 4 -8.83 20.48 -12.86
N GLU A 5 -8.52 21.77 -12.85
CA GLU A 5 -7.15 22.28 -12.73
C GLU A 5 -6.52 21.92 -11.38
N ARG A 6 -7.26 22.09 -10.27
CA ARG A 6 -6.82 21.66 -8.93
C ARG A 6 -6.56 20.15 -8.85
N ARG A 7 -7.30 19.33 -9.59
CA ARG A 7 -7.03 17.88 -9.68
C ARG A 7 -5.80 17.53 -10.52
N ARG A 8 -5.50 18.29 -11.58
CA ARG A 8 -4.28 18.11 -12.38
C ARG A 8 -3.02 18.47 -11.61
N ILE A 9 -3.08 19.47 -10.74
CA ILE A 9 -1.94 19.94 -9.93
C ILE A 9 -1.77 19.12 -8.63
N GLY A 10 -2.59 18.07 -8.41
CA GLY A 10 -2.53 17.24 -7.20
C GLY A 10 -3.05 17.92 -5.92
N LEU A 11 -3.51 19.18 -6.01
CA LEU A 11 -4.05 19.97 -4.89
C LEU A 11 -5.26 19.30 -4.23
N GLY A 12 -6.05 18.55 -5.00
CA GLY A 12 -7.18 17.79 -4.46
C GLY A 12 -6.76 16.68 -3.49
N VAL A 13 -5.63 16.01 -3.74
CA VAL A 13 -5.13 14.95 -2.85
C VAL A 13 -4.59 15.56 -1.57
N ALA A 14 -3.87 16.67 -1.66
CA ALA A 14 -3.36 17.39 -0.49
C ALA A 14 -4.50 17.91 0.40
N ALA A 15 -5.56 18.47 -0.21
CA ALA A 15 -6.74 18.92 0.53
C ALA A 15 -7.51 17.75 1.17
N ASP A 16 -7.73 16.65 0.44
CA ASP A 16 -8.38 15.44 0.97
C ASP A 16 -7.58 14.83 2.14
N LEU A 17 -6.24 14.80 2.03
CA LEU A 17 -5.34 14.32 3.08
C LEU A 17 -5.36 15.24 4.30
N ALA A 18 -5.32 16.56 4.10
CA ALA A 18 -5.41 17.54 5.19
C ALA A 18 -6.74 17.40 5.94
N ALA A 19 -7.86 17.27 5.21
CA ALA A 19 -9.17 17.03 5.81
C ALA A 19 -9.24 15.68 6.55
N GLY A 20 -8.65 14.63 5.99
CA GLY A 20 -8.55 13.33 6.67
C GLY A 20 -7.70 13.37 7.93
N ARG A 21 -6.59 14.11 7.91
CA ARG A 21 -5.76 14.38 9.10
C ARG A 21 -6.55 15.10 10.18
N ASP A 22 -7.33 16.11 9.80
CA ASP A 22 -8.14 16.88 10.75
C ASP A 22 -9.27 16.03 11.37
N LEU A 23 -9.76 14.99 10.68
CA LEU A 23 -10.67 13.98 11.23
C LEU A 23 -9.95 12.98 12.16
N ALA A 24 -8.75 12.52 11.76
CA ALA A 24 -7.99 11.51 12.50
C ALA A 24 -7.38 12.03 13.80
N ALA A 25 -6.90 13.26 13.83
CA ALA A 25 -6.16 13.82 14.96
C ALA A 25 -6.87 13.78 16.33
N PRO A 26 -8.16 14.19 16.47
CA PRO A 26 -8.83 14.10 17.77
C PRO A 26 -9.02 12.64 18.21
N VAL A 27 -9.23 11.71 17.28
CA VAL A 27 -9.34 10.27 17.56
C VAL A 27 -7.98 9.71 17.96
N ALA A 28 -6.89 10.11 17.29
CA ALA A 28 -5.53 9.70 17.61
C ALA A 28 -5.11 10.16 19.02
N LEU A 29 -5.44 11.40 19.38
CA LEU A 29 -5.20 11.92 20.71
C LEU A 29 -6.01 11.17 21.78
N ALA A 30 -7.29 10.90 21.49
CA ALA A 30 -8.15 10.10 22.37
C ALA A 30 -7.60 8.69 22.58
N LEU A 31 -7.12 8.03 21.50
CA LEU A 31 -6.47 6.72 21.57
C LEU A 31 -5.19 6.78 22.40
N SER A 32 -4.32 7.78 22.19
CA SER A 32 -3.04 7.89 22.91
C SER A 32 -3.26 7.99 24.43
N ALA A 33 -4.14 8.88 24.86
CA ALA A 33 -4.43 9.08 26.27
C ALA A 33 -5.31 7.97 26.88
N GLY A 34 -6.28 7.45 26.12
CA GLY A 34 -7.12 6.33 26.57
C GLY A 34 -6.34 5.04 26.75
N LEU A 35 -5.45 4.71 25.80
CA LEU A 35 -4.53 3.59 25.92
C LEU A 35 -3.53 3.82 27.05
N SER A 36 -3.02 5.04 27.23
CA SER A 36 -2.14 5.37 28.37
C SER A 36 -2.84 5.17 29.71
N GLY A 37 -4.09 5.61 29.85
CA GLY A 37 -4.89 5.38 31.07
C GLY A 37 -5.18 3.90 31.30
N PHE A 38 -5.52 3.15 30.25
CA PHE A 38 -5.71 1.71 30.32
C PHE A 38 -4.45 0.96 30.74
N LEU A 39 -3.31 1.25 30.10
CA LEU A 39 -2.02 0.65 30.40
C LEU A 39 -1.56 1.00 31.82
N TRP A 40 -1.67 2.27 32.21
CA TRP A 40 -1.34 2.65 33.58
C TRP A 40 -2.20 1.86 34.57
N LEU A 41 -3.53 1.89 34.47
CA LEU A 41 -4.40 1.31 35.50
C LEU A 41 -4.41 -0.22 35.52
N SER A 42 -4.14 -0.87 34.39
CA SER A 42 -4.33 -2.32 34.22
C SER A 42 -3.04 -3.11 34.08
N VAL A 43 -1.94 -2.43 33.72
CA VAL A 43 -0.63 -3.05 33.50
C VAL A 43 0.27 -2.65 34.65
N GLU A 44 0.68 -1.38 34.73
CA GLU A 44 1.75 -0.94 35.65
C GLU A 44 1.63 -1.39 37.12
N PRO A 45 0.46 -1.52 37.78
CA PRO A 45 0.34 -2.07 39.14
C PRO A 45 0.93 -3.48 39.32
N LEU A 46 1.07 -4.23 38.24
CA LEU A 46 1.68 -5.55 38.22
C LEU A 46 3.23 -5.47 38.14
N HIS A 47 3.79 -4.25 38.13
CA HIS A 47 5.21 -3.93 38.25
C HIS A 47 5.41 -3.07 39.49
N GLY A 48 5.91 -3.66 40.56
CA GLY A 48 6.09 -2.97 41.83
C GLY A 48 6.63 -3.86 42.93
N ALA A 49 6.93 -3.24 44.08
CA ALA A 49 7.38 -3.93 45.28
C ALA A 49 6.41 -5.08 45.62
N GLY A 50 6.92 -6.31 45.71
CA GLY A 50 6.13 -7.52 45.98
C GLY A 50 5.78 -8.39 44.76
N THR A 51 6.02 -7.94 43.53
CA THR A 51 5.72 -8.72 42.30
C THR A 51 6.94 -9.40 41.67
N GLY A 52 8.15 -9.11 42.16
CA GLY A 52 9.41 -9.61 41.60
C GLY A 52 9.80 -9.02 40.25
N ARG A 53 9.04 -8.05 39.70
CA ARG A 53 9.33 -7.38 38.43
C ARG A 53 9.79 -5.95 38.65
N GLN A 54 10.82 -5.53 37.90
CA GLN A 54 11.35 -4.17 37.98
C GLN A 54 10.30 -3.15 37.49
N PRO A 55 10.12 -2.01 38.20
CA PRO A 55 9.23 -0.94 37.76
C PRO A 55 9.66 -0.40 36.39
N THR A 56 8.68 -0.11 35.52
CA THR A 56 8.96 0.50 34.21
C THR A 56 8.91 2.02 34.28
N LEU A 57 9.57 2.71 33.33
CA LEU A 57 9.38 4.15 33.12
C LEU A 57 8.09 4.50 32.34
N GLY A 58 7.21 3.52 32.10
CA GLY A 58 5.92 3.71 31.43
C GLY A 58 4.99 4.74 32.06
N PRO A 59 4.80 4.76 33.40
CA PRO A 59 3.93 5.74 34.07
C PRO A 59 4.26 7.19 33.73
N VAL A 60 5.54 7.52 33.49
CA VAL A 60 5.96 8.88 33.10
C VAL A 60 5.38 9.26 31.73
N ALA A 61 5.49 8.37 30.75
CA ALA A 61 4.91 8.59 29.42
C ALA A 61 3.38 8.64 29.50
N TYR A 62 2.75 7.75 30.27
CA TYR A 62 1.29 7.72 30.38
C TYR A 62 0.73 8.96 31.08
N ALA A 63 1.39 9.45 32.13
CA ALA A 63 1.07 10.72 32.77
C ALA A 63 1.13 11.89 31.81
N ALA A 64 2.20 11.96 31.00
CA ALA A 64 2.35 13.00 30.01
C ALA A 64 1.19 12.99 29.00
N TRP A 65 0.69 11.83 28.57
CA TRP A 65 -0.47 11.72 27.67
C TRP A 65 -1.79 12.13 28.32
N LEU A 66 -2.01 11.77 29.59
CA LEU A 66 -3.21 12.20 30.32
C LEU A 66 -3.21 13.72 30.54
N LEU A 67 -2.06 14.29 30.92
CA LEU A 67 -1.86 15.74 31.01
C LEU A 67 -2.00 16.42 29.65
N ALA A 68 -1.56 15.76 28.57
CA ALA A 68 -1.71 16.28 27.21
C ALA A 68 -3.18 16.47 26.82
N VAL A 69 -4.05 15.51 27.15
CA VAL A 69 -5.50 15.68 26.91
C VAL A 69 -6.11 16.73 27.82
N ALA A 70 -5.72 16.77 29.10
CA ALA A 70 -6.20 17.82 30.01
C ALA A 70 -5.85 19.22 29.48
N GLY A 71 -4.59 19.44 29.08
CA GLY A 71 -4.13 20.67 28.45
C GLY A 71 -4.78 20.93 27.08
N TRP A 72 -5.00 19.88 26.29
CA TRP A 72 -5.70 19.99 25.00
C TRP A 72 -7.14 20.46 25.12
N VAL A 73 -7.79 20.27 26.27
CA VAL A 73 -9.16 20.74 26.52
C VAL A 73 -9.16 22.09 27.24
N ALA A 74 -8.32 22.27 28.25
CA ALA A 74 -8.32 23.46 29.10
C ALA A 74 -7.63 24.68 28.48
N LEU A 75 -6.54 24.50 27.73
CA LEU A 75 -5.72 25.63 27.28
C LEU A 75 -6.35 26.40 26.10
N PRO A 76 -5.98 27.66 25.85
CA PRO A 76 -6.31 28.35 24.62
C PRO A 76 -5.83 27.58 23.37
N ARG A 77 -6.55 27.71 22.24
CA ARG A 77 -6.24 26.98 20.99
C ARG A 77 -4.80 27.17 20.49
N ARG A 78 -4.23 28.35 20.74
CA ARG A 78 -2.83 28.66 20.40
C ARG A 78 -1.81 27.80 21.18
N TYR A 79 -2.20 27.28 22.34
CA TYR A 79 -1.32 26.48 23.20
C TYR A 79 -1.71 25.01 23.32
N ALA A 80 -2.90 24.61 22.86
CA ALA A 80 -3.40 23.24 23.01
C ALA A 80 -2.47 22.16 22.43
N ARG A 81 -1.61 22.50 21.46
CA ARG A 81 -0.62 21.59 20.87
C ARG A 81 0.63 21.35 21.71
N TRP A 82 1.01 22.29 22.58
CA TRP A 82 2.23 22.17 23.39
C TRP A 82 2.22 20.96 24.33
N PRO A 83 1.13 20.68 25.07
CA PRO A 83 1.04 19.48 25.90
C PRO A 83 1.23 18.19 25.10
N VAL A 84 0.70 18.12 23.86
CA VAL A 84 0.88 16.96 22.98
C VAL A 84 2.34 16.81 22.56
N ALA A 85 3.01 17.90 22.18
CA ALA A 85 4.43 17.88 21.85
C ALA A 85 5.29 17.44 23.04
N LEU A 86 4.97 17.92 24.25
CA LEU A 86 5.65 17.51 25.48
C LEU A 86 5.43 16.02 25.77
N ALA A 87 4.22 15.48 25.56
CA ALA A 87 3.96 14.06 25.74
C ALA A 87 4.72 13.19 24.74
N ILE A 88 4.85 13.62 23.48
CA ILE A 88 5.72 12.97 22.49
C ILE A 88 7.17 13.00 22.98
N GLY A 89 7.67 14.17 23.39
CA GLY A 89 9.02 14.34 23.90
C GLY A 89 9.32 13.44 25.09
N ALA A 90 8.43 13.41 26.08
CA ALA A 90 8.52 12.52 27.24
C ALA A 90 8.52 11.05 26.83
N THR A 91 7.64 10.64 25.92
CA THR A 91 7.55 9.26 25.42
C THR A 91 8.83 8.83 24.70
N VAL A 92 9.41 9.71 23.88
CA VAL A 92 10.69 9.44 23.20
C VAL A 92 11.85 9.41 24.20
N ALA A 93 11.86 10.30 25.20
CA ALA A 93 12.89 10.38 26.22
C ALA A 93 12.98 9.15 27.13
N VAL A 94 11.91 8.35 27.23
CA VAL A 94 11.94 7.04 27.92
C VAL A 94 13.02 6.12 27.35
N LEU A 95 13.29 6.17 26.04
CA LEU A 95 14.30 5.30 25.41
C LEU A 95 15.73 5.57 25.90
N PRO A 96 16.28 6.80 25.79
CA PRO A 96 17.59 7.10 26.36
C PRO A 96 17.58 7.03 27.89
N ALA A 97 16.50 7.43 28.57
CA ALA A 97 16.44 7.36 30.03
C ALA A 97 16.56 5.93 30.55
N THR A 98 15.89 4.96 29.92
CA THR A 98 16.03 3.53 30.29
C THR A 98 17.40 2.97 29.94
N ALA A 99 18.01 3.42 28.84
CA ALA A 99 19.39 3.04 28.52
C ALA A 99 20.39 3.56 29.56
N LEU A 100 20.21 4.77 30.07
CA LEU A 100 21.09 5.40 31.06
C LEU A 100 20.88 4.87 32.49
N THR A 101 19.63 4.58 32.86
CA THR A 101 19.27 4.17 34.24
C THR A 101 19.24 2.66 34.43
N GLY A 102 19.25 1.88 33.35
CA GLY A 102 19.02 0.43 33.39
C GLY A 102 17.58 0.04 33.75
N ALA A 103 16.67 1.01 33.93
CA ALA A 103 15.27 0.75 34.24
C ALA A 103 14.55 0.05 33.08
N ALA A 104 13.52 -0.72 33.42
CA ALA A 104 12.67 -1.36 32.42
C ALA A 104 11.90 -0.29 31.61
N ARG A 105 11.75 -0.52 30.30
CA ARG A 105 10.96 0.34 29.41
C ARG A 105 9.64 -0.33 29.01
N PRO A 106 8.62 0.47 28.68
CA PRO A 106 7.52 -0.03 27.87
C PRO A 106 8.06 -0.62 26.56
N PRO A 107 7.38 -1.62 26.00
CA PRO A 107 7.75 -2.20 24.71
C PRO A 107 7.81 -1.15 23.60
N LEU A 108 8.80 -1.24 22.71
CA LEU A 108 9.09 -0.20 21.70
C LEU A 108 7.90 0.13 20.81
N TRP A 109 7.09 -0.84 20.45
CA TRP A 109 5.90 -0.61 19.62
C TRP A 109 4.79 0.13 20.36
N VAL A 110 4.69 0.03 21.68
CA VAL A 110 3.79 0.89 22.48
C VAL A 110 4.27 2.33 22.41
N VAL A 111 5.59 2.53 22.60
CA VAL A 111 6.24 3.84 22.44
C VAL A 111 6.00 4.40 21.04
N PHE A 112 6.23 3.61 19.99
CA PHE A 112 6.02 4.04 18.61
C PHE A 112 4.56 4.33 18.31
N ALA A 113 3.61 3.49 18.74
CA ALA A 113 2.19 3.74 18.52
C ALA A 113 1.73 5.04 19.19
N LEU A 114 2.12 5.28 20.45
CA LEU A 114 1.83 6.52 21.16
C LEU A 114 2.45 7.73 20.46
N VAL A 115 3.71 7.64 20.01
CA VAL A 115 4.36 8.70 19.23
C VAL A 115 3.66 8.93 17.90
N GLY A 116 3.25 7.86 17.19
CA GLY A 116 2.57 7.94 15.90
C GLY A 116 1.19 8.58 16.01
N PHE A 117 0.36 8.14 16.97
CA PHE A 117 -0.92 8.79 17.25
C PHE A 117 -0.72 10.23 17.74
N GLY A 118 0.28 10.46 18.58
CA GLY A 118 0.70 11.79 19.03
C GLY A 118 1.04 12.74 17.90
N ALA A 119 1.85 12.28 16.94
CA ALA A 119 2.24 13.06 15.77
C ALA A 119 1.03 13.43 14.90
N LEU A 120 0.05 12.53 14.76
CA LEU A 120 -1.22 12.85 14.09
C LEU A 120 -2.01 13.93 14.86
N GLY A 121 -2.08 13.80 16.19
CA GLY A 121 -2.70 14.80 17.07
C GLY A 121 -2.03 16.17 16.96
N LEU A 122 -0.69 16.21 16.92
CA LEU A 122 0.11 17.43 16.81
C LEU A 122 -0.03 18.09 15.42
N ALA A 123 -0.15 17.29 14.37
CA ALA A 123 -0.17 17.76 12.99
C ALA A 123 -1.47 18.52 12.62
N ALA A 124 -2.59 18.27 13.31
CA ALA A 124 -3.86 18.94 13.03
C ALA A 124 -4.12 20.13 13.97
N PRO A 125 -4.83 21.19 13.52
CA PRO A 125 -5.22 22.29 14.38
C PRO A 125 -6.28 21.82 15.38
N PRO A 126 -6.24 22.28 16.64
CA PRO A 126 -7.28 21.92 17.60
C PRO A 126 -8.64 22.42 17.12
N PRO A 127 -9.74 21.66 17.33
CA PRO A 127 -11.08 22.04 16.93
C PRO A 127 -11.47 23.43 17.44
N ARG A 128 -12.34 24.14 16.69
CA ARG A 128 -12.80 25.48 17.08
C ARG A 128 -13.75 25.44 18.27
N SER A 129 -14.66 24.46 18.29
CA SER A 129 -15.69 24.37 19.32
C SER A 129 -15.18 23.66 20.57
N VAL A 130 -15.61 24.16 21.73
CA VAL A 130 -15.35 23.53 23.03
C VAL A 130 -15.97 22.13 23.07
N THR A 131 -17.16 21.95 22.49
CA THR A 131 -17.84 20.65 22.39
C THR A 131 -17.02 19.61 21.63
N ALA A 132 -16.39 19.97 20.50
CA ALA A 132 -15.54 19.05 19.76
C ALA A 132 -14.24 18.73 20.50
N ARG A 133 -13.72 19.65 21.32
CA ARG A 133 -12.58 19.38 22.20
C ARG A 133 -12.97 18.47 23.35
N ALA A 134 -14.13 18.70 23.97
CA ALA A 134 -14.66 17.86 25.06
C ALA A 134 -14.98 16.44 24.58
N ALA A 135 -15.42 16.26 23.34
CA ALA A 135 -15.64 14.93 22.75
C ALA A 135 -14.38 14.05 22.74
N VAL A 136 -13.17 14.64 22.76
CA VAL A 136 -11.92 13.89 22.93
C VAL A 136 -11.87 13.18 24.28
N ILE A 137 -12.36 13.82 25.36
CA ILE A 137 -12.43 13.19 26.70
C ILE A 137 -13.35 11.97 26.66
N THR A 138 -14.52 12.09 26.02
CA THR A 138 -15.42 10.95 25.85
C THR A 138 -14.72 9.81 25.10
N GLY A 139 -13.95 10.13 24.06
CA GLY A 139 -13.14 9.14 23.33
C GLY A 139 -12.05 8.48 24.21
N VAL A 140 -11.38 9.25 25.08
CA VAL A 140 -10.39 8.74 26.03
C VAL A 140 -11.04 7.74 26.99
N LEU A 141 -12.15 8.13 27.61
CA LEU A 141 -12.87 7.28 28.56
C LEU A 141 -13.40 6.01 27.88
N LEU A 142 -13.97 6.12 26.69
CA LEU A 142 -14.45 4.98 25.91
C LEU A 142 -13.32 4.02 25.56
N THR A 143 -12.18 4.55 25.10
CA THR A 143 -10.98 3.75 24.77
C THR A 143 -10.49 2.98 26.00
N ALA A 144 -10.37 3.65 27.14
CA ALA A 144 -9.92 3.04 28.39
C ALA A 144 -10.92 1.98 28.91
N ALA A 145 -12.22 2.30 28.89
CA ALA A 145 -13.29 1.40 29.31
C ALA A 145 -13.38 0.17 28.43
N LEU A 146 -13.28 0.32 27.10
CA LEU A 146 -13.31 -0.80 26.16
C LEU A 146 -12.08 -1.69 26.33
N GLY A 147 -10.88 -1.10 26.48
CA GLY A 147 -9.66 -1.85 26.78
C GLY A 147 -9.80 -2.68 28.05
N LYS A 148 -10.35 -2.08 29.13
CA LYS A 148 -10.60 -2.77 30.39
C LYS A 148 -11.66 -3.86 30.27
N ALA A 149 -12.79 -3.59 29.62
CA ALA A 149 -13.87 -4.56 29.42
C ALA A 149 -13.39 -5.78 28.62
N LEU A 150 -12.64 -5.55 27.54
CA LEU A 150 -12.02 -6.61 26.76
C LEU A 150 -11.03 -7.42 27.60
N LEU A 151 -10.23 -6.76 28.45
CA LEU A 151 -9.30 -7.45 29.34
C LEU A 151 -10.06 -8.36 30.30
N THR A 152 -11.09 -7.84 30.97
CA THR A 152 -11.93 -8.62 31.90
C THR A 152 -12.56 -9.84 31.22
N GLY A 153 -13.06 -9.69 29.98
CA GLY A 153 -13.61 -10.81 29.22
C GLY A 153 -12.59 -11.88 28.83
N TYR A 154 -11.32 -11.50 28.67
CA TYR A 154 -10.22 -12.42 28.32
C TYR A 154 -9.50 -13.05 29.52
N LEU A 155 -9.67 -12.50 30.73
CA LEU A 155 -9.05 -13.01 31.96
C LEU A 155 -9.30 -14.51 32.23
N PRO A 156 -10.51 -15.07 32.03
CA PRO A 156 -10.79 -16.48 32.34
C PRO A 156 -10.01 -17.48 31.47
N VAL A 157 -9.51 -17.04 30.31
CA VAL A 157 -8.92 -17.90 29.27
C VAL A 157 -7.38 -17.86 29.31
N MET A 158 -6.77 -16.85 29.95
CA MET A 158 -5.35 -16.57 29.86
C MET A 158 -4.60 -16.85 31.17
N ARG A 159 -3.58 -17.71 31.12
CA ARG A 159 -2.58 -17.82 32.19
C ARG A 159 -1.62 -16.62 32.08
N TRP A 160 -1.65 -15.73 33.07
CA TRP A 160 -0.78 -14.54 33.14
C TRP A 160 0.73 -14.85 33.14
N SER A 161 1.11 -16.12 33.37
CA SER A 161 2.48 -16.61 33.40
C SER A 161 3.21 -16.57 32.05
N GLU A 162 2.50 -16.54 30.91
CA GLU A 162 3.10 -16.75 29.57
C GLU A 162 3.44 -15.47 28.78
N GLY A 163 3.35 -14.29 29.40
CA GLY A 163 3.77 -13.03 28.77
C GLY A 163 2.86 -11.87 29.11
N TYR A 164 3.24 -11.17 30.16
CA TYR A 164 2.55 -10.06 30.83
C TYR A 164 1.95 -8.96 29.93
N TYR A 165 2.73 -8.46 28.97
CA TYR A 165 2.36 -7.32 28.13
C TYR A 165 1.53 -7.74 26.91
N ARG A 166 1.57 -9.03 26.59
CA ARG A 166 1.05 -9.61 25.36
C ARG A 166 -0.49 -9.46 25.25
N PRO A 167 -1.33 -9.65 26.30
CA PRO A 167 -2.79 -9.56 26.18
C PRO A 167 -3.24 -8.15 25.98
N THR A 168 -2.71 -7.29 26.82
CA THR A 168 -3.09 -5.89 26.86
C THR A 168 -2.79 -5.20 25.53
N MET A 169 -1.72 -5.60 24.84
CA MET A 169 -1.43 -5.11 23.49
C MET A 169 -2.45 -5.53 22.46
N ALA A 170 -2.79 -6.82 22.39
CA ALA A 170 -3.74 -7.31 21.39
C ALA A 170 -5.11 -6.64 21.56
N LEU A 171 -5.51 -6.42 22.81
CA LEU A 171 -6.72 -5.69 23.16
C LEU A 171 -6.62 -4.20 22.79
N SER A 172 -5.46 -3.57 23.03
CA SER A 172 -5.20 -2.19 22.57
C SER A 172 -5.27 -2.07 21.05
N GLY A 173 -4.75 -3.06 20.32
CA GLY A 173 -4.87 -3.17 18.87
C GLY A 173 -6.31 -3.34 18.39
N LEU A 174 -7.11 -4.14 19.10
CA LEU A 174 -8.56 -4.27 18.83
C LEU A 174 -9.31 -2.95 19.04
N VAL A 175 -9.00 -2.22 20.10
CA VAL A 175 -9.57 -0.88 20.35
C VAL A 175 -9.19 0.09 19.23
N ALA A 176 -7.92 0.12 18.84
CA ALA A 176 -7.46 0.94 17.72
C ALA A 176 -8.12 0.54 16.39
N ALA A 177 -8.25 -0.75 16.11
CA ALA A 177 -8.94 -1.26 14.93
C ALA A 177 -10.42 -0.88 14.91
N GLY A 178 -11.09 -0.93 16.07
CA GLY A 178 -12.47 -0.45 16.22
C GLY A 178 -12.59 1.04 15.90
N ALA A 179 -11.65 1.87 16.34
CA ALA A 179 -11.61 3.29 16.01
C ALA A 179 -11.39 3.54 14.50
N VAL A 180 -10.48 2.79 13.87
CA VAL A 180 -10.25 2.83 12.43
C VAL A 180 -11.51 2.43 11.67
N ALA A 181 -12.15 1.33 12.06
CA ALA A 181 -13.38 0.83 11.46
C ALA A 181 -14.53 1.83 11.62
N GLY A 182 -14.65 2.47 12.79
CA GLY A 182 -15.64 3.52 13.04
C GLY A 182 -15.44 4.74 12.11
N LEU A 183 -14.18 5.18 11.92
CA LEU A 183 -13.88 6.29 11.03
C LEU A 183 -14.10 5.92 9.56
N ALA A 184 -13.75 4.69 9.16
CA ALA A 184 -14.06 4.14 7.85
C ALA A 184 -15.58 4.02 7.63
N ALA A 185 -16.35 3.58 8.62
CA ALA A 185 -17.81 3.49 8.56
C ALA A 185 -18.46 4.86 8.38
N GLY A 186 -17.85 5.94 8.87
CA GLY A 186 -18.23 7.33 8.59
C GLY A 186 -18.23 7.70 7.10
N ALA A 187 -17.54 6.94 6.26
CA ALA A 187 -17.65 7.04 4.80
C ALA A 187 -19.07 6.74 4.28
N VAL A 188 -19.81 5.82 4.91
CA VAL A 188 -21.15 5.40 4.49
C VAL A 188 -22.18 6.54 4.56
N PRO A 189 -22.39 7.21 5.71
CA PRO A 189 -23.28 8.35 5.77
C PRO A 189 -22.77 9.51 4.90
N ALA A 190 -21.45 9.66 4.70
CA ALA A 190 -20.93 10.64 3.75
C ALA A 190 -21.36 10.32 2.30
N VAL A 191 -21.34 9.04 1.89
CA VAL A 191 -21.89 8.60 0.59
C VAL A 191 -23.38 8.94 0.50
N LEU A 192 -24.17 8.58 1.52
CA LEU A 192 -25.62 8.80 1.55
C LEU A 192 -25.97 10.29 1.47
N ARG A 193 -25.19 11.15 2.15
CA ARG A 193 -25.35 12.61 2.16
C ARG A 193 -24.67 13.32 0.99
N ARG A 194 -24.14 12.57 0.02
CA ARG A 194 -23.40 13.10 -1.16
C ARG A 194 -22.18 13.97 -0.79
N GLN A 195 -21.58 13.74 0.36
CA GLN A 195 -20.37 14.41 0.85
C GLN A 195 -19.08 13.75 0.30
N PRO A 196 -17.93 14.43 0.39
CA PRO A 196 -16.65 13.83 0.01
C PRO A 196 -16.28 12.67 0.95
N VAL A 197 -16.11 11.48 0.36
CA VAL A 197 -15.77 10.23 1.08
C VAL A 197 -14.28 10.12 1.38
N ARG A 198 -13.45 10.72 0.52
CA ARG A 198 -11.99 10.59 0.59
C ARG A 198 -11.37 11.06 1.91
N PRO A 199 -11.80 12.17 2.53
CA PRO A 199 -11.29 12.57 3.84
C PRO A 199 -11.47 11.49 4.91
N TRP A 200 -12.62 10.82 4.95
CA TRP A 200 -12.88 9.73 5.90
C TRP A 200 -11.93 8.55 5.70
N LEU A 201 -11.70 8.16 4.44
CA LEU A 201 -10.74 7.10 4.15
C LEU A 201 -9.29 7.50 4.45
N TRP A 202 -8.89 8.74 4.17
CA TRP A 202 -7.58 9.25 4.57
C TRP A 202 -7.42 9.25 6.09
N GLY A 203 -8.43 9.70 6.84
CA GLY A 203 -8.39 9.67 8.29
C GLY A 203 -8.27 8.25 8.84
N ALA A 204 -8.98 7.29 8.24
CA ALA A 204 -8.94 5.90 8.66
C ALA A 204 -7.55 5.29 8.39
N LEU A 205 -6.98 5.56 7.22
CA LEU A 205 -5.62 5.11 6.88
C LEU A 205 -4.55 5.75 7.77
N LEU A 206 -4.67 7.05 8.08
CA LEU A 206 -3.74 7.73 8.99
C LEU A 206 -3.78 7.11 10.39
N LEU A 207 -4.95 6.77 10.92
CA LEU A 207 -5.08 6.06 12.21
C LEU A 207 -4.62 4.61 12.15
N ALA A 208 -4.88 3.93 11.02
CA ALA A 208 -4.52 2.54 10.83
C ALA A 208 -3.01 2.31 10.87
N LEU A 209 -2.20 3.32 10.53
CA LEU A 209 -0.74 3.22 10.55
C LEU A 209 -0.20 2.93 11.98
N PRO A 210 -0.34 3.83 12.97
CA PRO A 210 0.05 3.54 14.35
C PRO A 210 -0.82 2.47 15.01
N GLY A 211 -2.10 2.34 14.62
CA GLY A 211 -2.97 1.27 15.12
C GLY A 211 -2.51 -0.13 14.71
N GLY A 212 -1.97 -0.28 13.50
CA GLY A 212 -1.41 -1.52 13.01
C GLY A 212 -0.11 -1.93 13.70
N TRP A 213 0.60 -0.99 14.33
CA TRP A 213 1.78 -1.29 15.16
C TRP A 213 1.41 -1.91 16.51
N LEU A 214 0.16 -1.75 16.94
CA LEU A 214 -0.43 -2.43 18.09
C LEU A 214 -0.99 -3.82 17.71
N GLY A 215 -0.61 -4.34 16.53
CA GLY A 215 -1.09 -5.55 15.88
C GLY A 215 -1.09 -6.84 16.72
N PRO A 216 -1.60 -7.94 16.16
CA PRO A 216 -2.34 -8.96 16.91
C PRO A 216 -1.43 -10.05 17.52
N ARG A 217 -2.01 -11.02 18.21
CA ARG A 217 -1.33 -11.94 19.15
C ARG A 217 -1.32 -13.36 18.60
N THR A 218 -0.21 -14.06 18.79
CA THR A 218 -0.16 -15.53 18.98
C THR A 218 -1.14 -15.98 20.08
N MET A 219 -2.14 -16.78 19.69
CA MET A 219 -2.61 -17.88 20.52
C MET A 219 -1.60 -19.02 20.34
N ASN A 220 -1.16 -19.60 21.47
CA ASN A 220 -0.42 -20.84 21.69
C ASN A 220 0.34 -21.49 20.51
N ASP A 221 1.64 -21.69 20.73
CA ASP A 221 2.42 -22.87 20.33
C ASP A 221 1.74 -23.87 19.38
N LEU A 222 1.70 -23.53 18.08
CA LEU A 222 1.42 -24.51 17.02
C LEU A 222 2.70 -25.01 16.35
N GLY A 223 3.83 -25.01 17.06
CA GLY A 223 5.04 -25.78 16.70
C GLY A 223 5.61 -25.61 15.28
N THR A 224 5.24 -24.55 14.56
CA THR A 224 5.47 -24.42 13.11
C THR A 224 6.40 -23.26 12.80
N GLY A 225 7.71 -23.57 12.70
CA GLY A 225 8.70 -22.75 12.00
C GLY A 225 9.22 -21.50 12.75
N PRO A 226 10.24 -20.82 12.18
CA PRO A 226 10.79 -19.60 12.75
C PRO A 226 9.68 -18.54 12.85
N GLY A 227 9.35 -18.15 14.09
CA GLY A 227 8.19 -17.31 14.36
C GLY A 227 8.20 -16.00 13.59
N PHE A 228 7.09 -15.67 12.95
CA PHE A 228 6.84 -14.36 12.36
C PHE A 228 6.86 -13.30 13.48
N GLY A 229 7.96 -12.55 13.59
CA GLY A 229 8.18 -11.61 14.69
C GLY A 229 7.35 -10.33 14.59
N ARG A 230 7.20 -9.62 15.73
CA ARG A 230 6.48 -8.33 15.84
C ARG A 230 6.93 -7.28 14.82
N LEU A 231 8.22 -7.28 14.48
CA LEU A 231 8.76 -6.40 13.45
C LEU A 231 8.06 -6.60 12.09
N ALA A 232 7.82 -7.85 11.72
CA ALA A 232 7.19 -8.20 10.45
C ALA A 232 5.75 -7.69 10.38
N GLU A 233 5.00 -7.80 11.48
CA GLU A 233 3.64 -7.26 11.59
C GLU A 233 3.62 -5.74 11.43
N VAL A 234 4.52 -5.03 12.12
CA VAL A 234 4.67 -3.58 12.04
C VAL A 234 5.01 -3.14 10.61
N LEU A 235 5.98 -3.81 9.99
CA LEU A 235 6.40 -3.55 8.61
C LEU A 235 5.26 -3.78 7.64
N LEU A 236 4.53 -4.90 7.80
CA LEU A 236 3.43 -5.20 6.92
C LEU A 236 2.27 -4.23 7.09
N ALA A 237 1.84 -3.94 8.31
CA ALA A 237 0.80 -2.95 8.56
C ALA A 237 1.16 -1.61 7.93
N THR A 238 2.41 -1.16 8.11
CA THR A 238 2.94 0.05 7.49
C THR A 238 2.88 0.00 5.97
N CYS A 239 3.28 -1.12 5.38
CA CYS A 239 3.28 -1.33 3.94
C CYS A 239 1.88 -1.39 3.35
N VAL A 240 0.94 -2.10 3.98
CA VAL A 240 -0.46 -2.20 3.56
C VAL A 240 -1.14 -0.83 3.63
N VAL A 241 -0.95 -0.09 4.73
CA VAL A 241 -1.50 1.26 4.86
C VAL A 241 -0.87 2.20 3.83
N GLY A 242 0.45 2.16 3.65
CA GLY A 242 1.16 2.93 2.63
C GLY A 242 0.67 2.61 1.20
N ALA A 243 0.41 1.33 0.91
CA ALA A 243 -0.16 0.86 -0.35
C ALA A 243 -1.58 1.40 -0.58
N ALA A 244 -2.43 1.35 0.44
CA ALA A 244 -3.79 1.88 0.38
C ALA A 244 -3.79 3.41 0.21
N MET A 245 -2.91 4.13 0.91
CA MET A 245 -2.69 5.58 0.73
C MET A 245 -2.21 5.89 -0.70
N ALA A 246 -1.26 5.09 -1.21
CA ALA A 246 -0.76 5.18 -2.56
C ALA A 246 -1.86 4.95 -3.61
N ALA A 247 -2.74 3.98 -3.40
CA ALA A 247 -3.90 3.74 -4.27
C ALA A 247 -4.91 4.91 -4.21
N LEU A 248 -5.21 5.40 -3.00
CA LEU A 248 -6.16 6.48 -2.77
C LEU A 248 -5.71 7.81 -3.41
N SER A 249 -4.41 8.09 -3.41
CA SER A 249 -3.82 9.28 -4.04
C SER A 249 -4.05 9.35 -5.55
N GLY A 250 -4.28 8.23 -6.23
CA GLY A 250 -4.52 8.19 -7.68
C GLY A 250 -3.32 8.62 -8.54
N ALA A 251 -2.12 8.73 -7.98
CA ALA A 251 -0.91 9.05 -8.73
C ALA A 251 -0.58 7.93 -9.74
N ARG A 252 -0.75 8.22 -11.03
CA ARG A 252 -0.35 7.35 -12.14
C ARG A 252 1.11 7.62 -12.46
N SER A 253 2.02 6.78 -11.98
CA SER A 253 3.45 6.90 -12.29
C SER A 253 3.93 5.61 -12.97
N GLN A 254 4.24 5.70 -14.26
CA GLN A 254 4.86 4.60 -15.02
C GLN A 254 6.25 4.21 -14.47
N ALA A 255 6.96 5.14 -13.80
CA ALA A 255 8.24 4.87 -13.14
C ALA A 255 8.15 3.97 -11.88
N GLY A 256 6.96 3.44 -11.57
CA GLY A 256 6.72 2.64 -10.36
C GLY A 256 7.43 1.29 -10.38
N LEU A 257 7.34 0.53 -11.48
CA LEU A 257 7.92 -0.81 -11.59
C LEU A 257 9.46 -0.75 -11.60
N ASP A 258 10.02 0.20 -12.35
CA ASP A 258 11.46 0.43 -12.42
C ASP A 258 12.07 0.77 -11.06
N ARG A 259 11.36 1.59 -10.26
CA ARG A 259 11.76 1.88 -8.89
C ARG A 259 11.64 0.65 -8.00
N ALA A 260 10.53 -0.09 -8.08
CA ALA A 260 10.34 -1.30 -7.29
C ALA A 260 11.43 -2.34 -7.57
N GLY A 261 11.81 -2.54 -8.83
CA GLY A 261 12.91 -3.45 -9.20
C GLY A 261 14.27 -3.00 -8.66
N GLY A 262 14.58 -1.70 -8.73
CA GLY A 262 15.82 -1.17 -8.14
C GLY A 262 15.88 -1.32 -6.62
N VAL A 263 14.76 -1.12 -5.91
CA VAL A 263 14.67 -1.34 -4.46
C VAL A 263 14.77 -2.84 -4.12
N ALA A 264 14.13 -3.70 -4.90
CA ALA A 264 14.20 -5.15 -4.69
C ALA A 264 15.65 -5.67 -4.85
N LEU A 265 16.37 -5.20 -5.88
CA LEU A 265 17.79 -5.56 -6.07
C LEU A 265 18.66 -5.10 -4.90
N GLY A 266 18.54 -3.84 -4.49
CA GLY A 266 19.30 -3.31 -3.36
C GLY A 266 19.02 -4.08 -2.07
N CYS A 267 17.76 -4.42 -1.82
CA CYS A 267 17.37 -5.22 -0.67
C CYS A 267 17.92 -6.65 -0.73
N ALA A 268 17.85 -7.31 -1.89
CA ALA A 268 18.41 -8.65 -2.09
C ALA A 268 19.93 -8.65 -1.82
N ALA A 269 20.66 -7.69 -2.37
CA ALA A 269 22.10 -7.54 -2.14
C ALA A 269 22.43 -7.24 -0.68
N GLY A 270 21.63 -6.41 0.00
CA GLY A 270 21.87 -6.04 1.39
C GLY A 270 21.62 -7.20 2.35
N LEU A 271 20.54 -7.96 2.12
CA LEU A 271 20.26 -9.21 2.86
C LEU A 271 21.38 -10.24 2.61
N ALA A 272 21.76 -10.45 1.34
CA ALA A 272 22.81 -11.39 0.97
C ALA A 272 24.15 -11.04 1.62
N ALA A 273 24.58 -9.77 1.58
CA ALA A 273 25.82 -9.32 2.21
C ALA A 273 25.80 -9.53 3.72
N PHE A 274 24.72 -9.12 4.38
CA PHE A 274 24.61 -9.26 5.82
C PHE A 274 24.66 -10.73 6.25
N LEU A 275 23.87 -11.59 5.59
CA LEU A 275 23.82 -13.02 5.91
C LEU A 275 25.12 -13.74 5.56
N TRP A 276 25.85 -13.29 4.54
CA TRP A 276 27.20 -13.79 4.26
C TRP A 276 28.13 -13.48 5.43
N VAL A 277 28.24 -12.22 5.84
CA VAL A 277 29.17 -11.80 6.91
C VAL A 277 28.84 -12.45 8.26
N VAL A 278 27.56 -12.59 8.57
CA VAL A 278 27.10 -13.07 9.88
C VAL A 278 27.02 -14.60 9.97
N GLY A 279 26.79 -15.29 8.86
CA GLY A 279 26.61 -16.75 8.84
C GLY A 279 27.86 -17.56 9.20
N GLU A 280 28.98 -16.92 9.55
CA GLU A 280 30.29 -17.54 9.74
C GLU A 280 30.49 -18.30 11.06
N ASP A 281 29.44 -18.62 11.83
CA ASP A 281 29.64 -19.37 13.07
C ASP A 281 30.01 -20.85 12.76
N PRO A 282 31.25 -21.32 13.05
CA PRO A 282 31.77 -22.61 12.58
C PRO A 282 30.94 -23.82 13.04
N GLY A 283 30.21 -23.67 14.14
CA GLY A 283 29.33 -24.71 14.71
C GLY A 283 27.94 -24.80 14.06
N SER A 284 27.51 -23.78 13.30
CA SER A 284 26.15 -23.72 12.73
C SER A 284 25.99 -24.46 11.39
N GLY A 285 27.08 -25.04 10.86
CA GLY A 285 27.09 -25.73 9.57
C GLY A 285 27.10 -24.81 8.34
N TRP A 286 27.20 -23.49 8.55
CA TRP A 286 27.19 -22.44 7.52
C TRP A 286 28.57 -21.88 7.15
N GLY A 287 29.62 -22.69 7.36
CA GLY A 287 30.96 -22.31 6.93
C GLY A 287 31.04 -21.92 5.45
N PRO A 288 32.09 -21.18 5.05
CA PRO A 288 32.29 -20.60 3.71
C PRO A 288 32.21 -21.59 2.53
N THR A 289 32.12 -22.89 2.78
CA THR A 289 32.12 -23.95 1.77
C THR A 289 30.74 -24.31 1.20
N ARG A 290 29.62 -23.80 1.75
CA ARG A 290 28.26 -24.33 1.42
C ARG A 290 27.20 -23.32 0.92
N GLY A 291 27.60 -22.17 0.38
CA GLY A 291 26.66 -21.26 -0.32
C GLY A 291 27.11 -19.83 -0.67
N PRO A 292 28.41 -19.44 -0.62
CA PRO A 292 28.82 -18.04 -0.72
C PRO A 292 28.55 -17.41 -2.10
N TRP A 293 28.54 -18.23 -3.16
CA TRP A 293 28.45 -17.74 -4.53
C TRP A 293 27.06 -17.21 -4.91
N ALA A 294 25.98 -17.72 -4.31
CA ALA A 294 24.65 -17.15 -4.50
C ALA A 294 24.54 -15.76 -3.86
N TYR A 295 25.12 -15.56 -2.67
CA TYR A 295 25.17 -14.24 -2.03
C TYR A 295 26.08 -13.27 -2.79
N ALA A 296 27.23 -13.75 -3.28
CA ALA A 296 28.12 -12.98 -4.14
C ALA A 296 27.45 -12.50 -5.42
N GLY A 297 26.62 -13.34 -6.05
CA GLY A 297 25.87 -12.99 -7.24
C GLY A 297 25.02 -11.73 -7.03
N TRP A 298 24.33 -11.60 -5.90
CA TRP A 298 23.52 -10.41 -5.58
C TRP A 298 24.36 -9.15 -5.37
N LEU A 299 25.52 -9.28 -4.72
CA LEU A 299 26.45 -8.18 -4.53
C LEU A 299 27.01 -7.67 -5.85
N VAL A 300 27.48 -8.59 -6.71
CA VAL A 300 27.97 -8.27 -8.05
C VAL A 300 26.85 -7.61 -8.87
N ALA A 301 25.62 -8.12 -8.80
CA ALA A 301 24.47 -7.52 -9.48
C ALA A 301 24.20 -6.08 -9.05
N ALA A 302 24.25 -5.78 -7.76
CA ALA A 302 24.03 -4.43 -7.25
C ALA A 302 25.18 -3.46 -7.59
N LEU A 303 26.43 -3.92 -7.50
CA LEU A 303 27.63 -3.12 -7.80
C LEU A 303 27.80 -2.85 -9.29
N ALA A 304 27.48 -3.81 -10.16
CA ALA A 304 27.58 -3.66 -11.61
C ALA A 304 26.41 -2.85 -12.21
N TRP A 305 25.30 -2.71 -11.47
CA TRP A 305 24.09 -2.03 -11.95
C TRP A 305 24.30 -0.62 -12.54
N PRO A 306 25.12 0.27 -11.95
CA PRO A 306 25.31 1.62 -12.48
C PRO A 306 26.05 1.66 -13.81
N VAL A 307 26.88 0.64 -14.08
CA VAL A 307 27.82 0.60 -15.22
C VAL A 307 27.22 -0.16 -16.39
N LEU A 308 26.38 -1.16 -16.12
CA LEU A 308 25.84 -2.03 -17.16
C LEU A 308 24.65 -1.41 -17.91
N PRO A 309 24.53 -1.67 -19.23
CA PRO A 309 23.31 -1.38 -19.99
C PRO A 309 22.17 -2.30 -19.55
N VAL A 310 20.92 -1.96 -19.89
CA VAL A 310 19.70 -2.73 -19.53
C VAL A 310 19.81 -4.24 -19.80
N PRO A 311 20.27 -4.73 -20.98
CA PRO A 311 20.44 -6.17 -21.19
C PRO A 311 21.48 -6.79 -20.23
N GLY A 312 22.60 -6.10 -20.00
CA GLY A 312 23.63 -6.54 -19.04
C GLY A 312 23.08 -6.63 -17.62
N ARG A 313 22.28 -5.64 -17.19
CA ARG A 313 21.60 -5.65 -15.88
C ARG A 313 20.67 -6.86 -15.73
N ARG A 314 19.87 -7.16 -16.77
CA ARG A 314 18.99 -8.33 -16.77
C ARG A 314 19.79 -9.64 -16.70
N ALA A 315 20.89 -9.73 -17.44
CA ALA A 315 21.75 -10.91 -17.45
C ALA A 315 22.35 -11.16 -16.06
N VAL A 316 22.94 -10.14 -15.42
CA VAL A 316 23.57 -10.31 -14.10
C VAL A 316 22.53 -10.64 -13.01
N VAL A 317 21.36 -10.00 -13.02
CA VAL A 317 20.27 -10.37 -12.09
C VAL A 317 19.76 -11.78 -12.37
N GLY A 318 19.62 -12.17 -13.65
CA GLY A 318 19.22 -13.51 -14.05
C GLY A 318 20.21 -14.58 -13.58
N LEU A 319 21.51 -14.30 -13.67
CA LEU A 319 22.57 -15.18 -13.16
C LEU A 319 22.51 -15.31 -11.63
N ALA A 320 22.36 -14.20 -10.90
CA ALA A 320 22.21 -14.23 -9.45
C ALA A 320 20.95 -15.00 -9.00
N LEU A 321 19.85 -14.83 -9.72
CA LEU A 321 18.61 -15.58 -9.51
C LEU A 321 18.79 -17.08 -9.78
N GLY A 322 19.37 -17.43 -10.93
CA GLY A 322 19.67 -18.82 -11.29
C GLY A 322 20.57 -19.50 -10.25
N ALA A 323 21.61 -18.79 -9.80
CA ALA A 323 22.47 -19.25 -8.73
C ALA A 323 21.70 -19.53 -7.43
N THR A 324 20.82 -18.61 -7.04
CA THR A 324 19.97 -18.77 -5.84
C THR A 324 19.06 -19.99 -5.94
N VAL A 325 18.46 -20.24 -7.11
CA VAL A 325 17.58 -21.40 -7.35
C VAL A 325 18.37 -22.72 -7.30
N VAL A 326 19.56 -22.77 -7.92
CA VAL A 326 20.43 -23.95 -7.88
C VAL A 326 20.83 -24.28 -6.44
N VAL A 327 21.22 -23.27 -5.65
CA VAL A 327 21.53 -23.48 -4.21
C VAL A 327 20.30 -23.95 -3.44
N ALA A 328 19.10 -23.46 -3.75
CA ALA A 328 17.88 -23.86 -3.07
C ALA A 328 17.48 -25.33 -3.32
N GLY A 329 17.93 -25.94 -4.42
CA GLY A 329 17.64 -27.33 -4.78
C GLY A 329 18.61 -28.38 -4.23
N THR A 330 19.68 -27.99 -3.52
CA THR A 330 20.65 -28.94 -2.96
C THR A 330 20.20 -29.53 -1.62
N ASP A 331 20.20 -30.85 -1.48
CA ASP A 331 19.79 -31.58 -0.27
C ASP A 331 20.60 -31.20 0.99
N GLY A 332 19.93 -31.21 2.16
CA GLY A 332 20.57 -31.00 3.47
C GLY A 332 20.78 -29.54 3.88
N ARG A 333 20.06 -28.59 3.27
CA ARG A 333 20.22 -27.14 3.46
C ARG A 333 18.90 -26.44 3.81
N PRO A 334 18.91 -25.19 4.27
CA PRO A 334 17.93 -24.71 5.24
C PRO A 334 16.53 -24.52 4.69
N ARG A 335 15.57 -24.50 5.62
CA ARG A 335 14.18 -24.08 5.40
C ARG A 335 14.15 -22.86 4.47
N GLY A 336 13.56 -23.03 3.29
CA GLY A 336 13.76 -22.22 2.09
C GLY A 336 13.40 -20.73 2.14
N ALA A 337 13.01 -20.17 3.28
CA ALA A 337 12.48 -18.80 3.36
C ALA A 337 13.48 -17.72 2.87
N VAL A 338 14.76 -17.81 3.23
CA VAL A 338 15.78 -16.83 2.79
C VAL A 338 16.00 -16.89 1.27
N LEU A 339 16.28 -18.09 0.74
CA LEU A 339 16.58 -18.27 -0.69
C LEU A 339 15.34 -17.99 -1.55
N VAL A 340 14.15 -18.41 -1.11
CA VAL A 340 12.88 -18.05 -1.77
C VAL A 340 12.67 -16.54 -1.75
N THR A 341 12.95 -15.86 -0.64
CA THR A 341 12.86 -14.39 -0.57
C THR A 341 13.81 -13.73 -1.57
N LEU A 342 15.09 -14.14 -1.60
CA LEU A 342 16.07 -13.61 -2.55
C LEU A 342 15.65 -13.88 -4.01
N ALA A 343 15.13 -15.08 -4.30
CA ALA A 343 14.64 -15.42 -5.63
C ALA A 343 13.46 -14.53 -6.05
N LEU A 344 12.49 -14.33 -5.17
CA LEU A 344 11.33 -13.48 -5.44
C LEU A 344 11.72 -12.00 -5.58
N LEU A 345 12.67 -11.50 -4.78
CA LEU A 345 13.25 -10.17 -4.98
C LEU A 345 13.97 -10.07 -6.33
N GLY A 346 14.65 -11.12 -6.76
CA GLY A 346 15.23 -11.27 -8.09
C GLY A 346 14.23 -11.14 -9.22
N ILE A 347 13.10 -11.83 -9.10
CA ILE A 347 11.99 -11.74 -10.06
C ILE A 347 11.50 -10.29 -10.15
N VAL A 348 11.27 -9.61 -9.01
CA VAL A 348 10.88 -8.19 -9.00
C VAL A 348 11.96 -7.29 -9.62
N ALA A 349 13.24 -7.56 -9.35
CA ALA A 349 14.35 -6.81 -9.91
C ALA A 349 14.43 -6.91 -11.44
N LEU A 350 14.18 -8.09 -12.02
CA LEU A 350 14.14 -8.29 -13.48
C LEU A 350 13.07 -7.43 -14.16
N LEU A 351 11.93 -7.22 -13.52
CA LEU A 351 10.82 -6.40 -14.04
C LEU A 351 11.18 -4.91 -14.14
N GLY A 352 12.14 -4.43 -13.33
CA GLY A 352 12.51 -3.02 -13.22
C GLY A 352 13.89 -2.65 -13.77
N ALA A 353 14.47 -3.47 -14.65
CA ALA A 353 15.85 -3.29 -15.13
C ALA A 353 16.16 -1.97 -15.86
N SER A 354 15.14 -1.22 -16.30
CA SER A 354 15.27 0.11 -16.90
C SER A 354 15.41 1.25 -15.89
N GLY A 355 15.37 0.98 -14.57
CA GLY A 355 15.41 2.00 -13.53
C GLY A 355 16.72 2.79 -13.42
N ARG A 356 16.66 3.89 -12.65
CA ARG A 356 17.83 4.77 -12.40
C ARG A 356 18.94 4.00 -11.69
N ALA A 357 20.17 4.27 -12.12
CA ALA A 357 21.40 3.61 -11.65
C ALA A 357 21.64 3.69 -10.13
N ARG A 358 21.18 4.76 -9.44
CA ARG A 358 21.54 5.04 -8.04
C ARG A 358 20.67 4.34 -6.98
N TYR A 359 19.50 3.81 -7.35
CA TYR A 359 18.57 3.24 -6.35
C TYR A 359 19.11 2.00 -5.63
N PRO A 360 19.73 1.02 -6.30
CA PRO A 360 20.13 -0.23 -5.63
C PRO A 360 21.19 -0.03 -4.55
N LEU A 361 22.16 0.88 -4.77
CA LEU A 361 23.26 1.11 -3.82
C LEU A 361 22.79 1.75 -2.51
N LEU A 362 21.88 2.72 -2.59
CA LEU A 362 21.32 3.36 -1.39
C LEU A 362 20.47 2.36 -0.59
N VAL A 363 19.64 1.57 -1.28
CA VAL A 363 18.81 0.56 -0.63
C VAL A 363 19.67 -0.56 -0.05
N PHE A 364 20.72 -0.98 -0.75
CA PHE A 364 21.72 -1.92 -0.24
C PHE A 364 22.28 -1.48 1.11
N ALA A 365 22.83 -0.27 1.19
CA ALA A 365 23.40 0.25 2.43
C ALA A 365 22.35 0.35 3.55
N ALA A 366 21.15 0.82 3.22
CA ALA A 366 20.04 0.90 4.17
C ALA A 366 19.56 -0.47 4.67
N THR A 367 19.54 -1.48 3.79
CA THR A 367 19.17 -2.85 4.16
C THR A 367 20.24 -3.46 5.06
N VAL A 368 21.53 -3.35 4.75
CA VAL A 368 22.61 -3.84 5.63
C VAL A 368 22.53 -3.21 7.01
N ALA A 369 22.36 -1.88 7.08
CA ALA A 369 22.19 -1.17 8.35
C ALA A 369 20.93 -1.64 9.10
N GLY A 370 19.82 -1.82 8.39
CA GLY A 370 18.58 -2.37 8.94
C GLY A 370 18.76 -3.77 9.51
N CYS A 371 19.42 -4.67 8.77
CA CYS A 371 19.74 -6.02 9.23
C CYS A 371 20.57 -6.00 10.52
N ALA A 372 21.61 -5.14 10.57
CA ALA A 372 22.45 -5.00 11.75
C ALA A 372 21.68 -4.48 12.97
N VAL A 373 20.77 -3.52 12.79
CA VAL A 373 19.92 -3.01 13.87
C VAL A 373 18.97 -4.09 14.38
N VAL A 374 18.30 -4.83 13.47
CA VAL A 374 17.37 -5.91 13.83
C VAL A 374 18.09 -7.02 14.59
N ALA A 375 19.22 -7.48 14.06
CA ALA A 375 20.01 -8.52 14.69
C ALA A 375 20.58 -8.10 16.04
N ARG A 376 21.08 -6.86 16.14
CA ARG A 376 21.58 -6.31 17.40
C ARG A 376 20.46 -6.22 18.44
N TYR A 377 19.28 -5.77 18.04
CA TYR A 377 18.13 -5.70 18.93
C TYR A 377 17.72 -7.08 19.44
N ASP A 378 17.64 -8.06 18.55
CA ASP A 378 17.26 -9.44 18.85
C ASP A 378 18.25 -10.12 19.81
N ASN A 379 19.55 -9.87 19.62
CA ASN A 379 20.63 -10.45 20.42
C ASN A 379 21.03 -9.59 21.64
N GLY A 380 20.08 -8.87 22.25
CA GLY A 380 20.31 -8.13 23.50
C GLY A 380 21.36 -7.02 23.37
N TRP A 381 21.36 -6.31 22.24
CA TRP A 381 22.32 -5.27 21.86
C TRP A 381 23.75 -5.73 21.57
N ARG A 382 23.96 -7.03 21.35
CA ARG A 382 25.24 -7.63 20.92
C ARG A 382 25.21 -7.96 19.43
N LEU A 383 26.38 -7.85 18.77
CA LEU A 383 26.55 -8.21 17.35
C LEU A 383 27.30 -9.54 17.18
N ALA A 384 27.85 -10.11 18.25
CA ALA A 384 28.60 -11.37 18.26
C ALA A 384 28.02 -12.33 19.32
N GLY A 385 28.14 -13.64 19.09
CA GLY A 385 27.61 -14.69 19.97
C GLY A 385 26.10 -14.90 19.82
N TRP A 386 25.66 -15.20 18.60
CA TRP A 386 24.24 -15.33 18.26
C TRP A 386 23.70 -16.66 18.78
N ALA A 387 22.71 -16.62 19.67
CA ALA A 387 22.20 -17.83 20.30
C ALA A 387 21.34 -18.69 19.35
N ASP A 388 20.71 -18.08 18.32
CA ASP A 388 19.90 -18.79 17.32
C ASP A 388 19.90 -18.04 15.96
N PHE A 389 20.82 -18.41 15.06
CA PHE A 389 20.91 -17.84 13.72
C PHE A 389 19.61 -17.97 12.92
N TRP A 390 18.83 -19.04 13.11
CA TRP A 390 17.58 -19.24 12.36
C TRP A 390 16.51 -18.25 12.78
N HIS A 391 16.44 -17.95 14.07
CA HIS A 391 15.54 -16.93 14.60
C HIS A 391 15.90 -15.55 14.02
N THR A 392 17.16 -15.14 14.16
CA THR A 392 17.58 -13.80 13.75
C THR A 392 17.54 -13.63 12.22
N SER A 393 17.94 -14.64 11.44
CA SER A 393 17.85 -14.59 9.97
C SER A 393 16.41 -14.50 9.48
N GLY A 394 15.48 -15.24 10.12
CA GLY A 394 14.04 -15.12 9.89
C GLY A 394 13.53 -13.70 10.13
N LEU A 395 13.95 -13.06 11.23
CA LEU A 395 13.58 -11.67 11.53
C LEU A 395 14.15 -10.68 10.52
N VAL A 396 15.42 -10.83 10.13
CA VAL A 396 16.07 -9.93 9.17
C VAL A 396 15.42 -10.01 7.78
N VAL A 397 15.00 -11.20 7.35
CA VAL A 397 14.27 -11.41 6.08
C VAL A 397 12.96 -10.61 6.01
N THR A 398 12.35 -10.27 7.16
CA THR A 398 11.11 -9.47 7.19
C THR A 398 11.29 -8.07 6.61
N LEU A 399 12.52 -7.56 6.51
CA LEU A 399 12.83 -6.30 5.82
C LEU A 399 12.42 -6.34 4.33
N ALA A 400 12.34 -7.53 3.73
CA ALA A 400 11.86 -7.71 2.35
C ALA A 400 10.38 -7.37 2.15
N ILE A 401 9.58 -7.24 3.23
CA ILE A 401 8.19 -6.76 3.15
C ILE A 401 8.10 -5.42 2.41
N VAL A 402 9.08 -4.54 2.60
CA VAL A 402 9.12 -3.20 1.99
C VAL A 402 9.21 -3.26 0.46
N PRO A 403 10.25 -3.87 -0.16
CA PRO A 403 10.30 -4.00 -1.62
C PRO A 403 9.12 -4.78 -2.21
N PHE A 404 8.61 -5.82 -1.54
CA PHE A 404 7.44 -6.55 -2.03
C PHE A 404 6.16 -5.72 -2.02
N ALA A 405 5.96 -4.89 -1.00
CA ALA A 405 4.83 -3.97 -0.96
C ALA A 405 4.93 -2.91 -2.06
N LEU A 406 6.13 -2.39 -2.31
CA LEU A 406 6.38 -1.48 -3.43
C LEU A 406 6.10 -2.14 -4.78
N ALA A 407 6.51 -3.41 -4.95
CA ALA A 407 6.22 -4.20 -6.15
C ALA A 407 4.71 -4.40 -6.34
N ALA A 408 3.98 -4.76 -5.28
CA ALA A 408 2.53 -4.92 -5.33
C ALA A 408 1.82 -3.62 -5.71
N VAL A 409 2.21 -2.49 -5.11
CA VAL A 409 1.66 -1.16 -5.43
C VAL A 409 1.98 -0.76 -6.87
N ALA A 410 3.22 -0.99 -7.33
CA ALA A 410 3.63 -0.70 -8.68
C ALA A 410 2.86 -1.55 -9.71
N GLY A 411 2.67 -2.85 -9.42
CA GLY A 411 1.86 -3.77 -10.21
C GLY A 411 0.40 -3.34 -10.31
N MET A 412 -0.25 -3.06 -9.18
CA MET A 412 -1.64 -2.54 -9.17
C MET A 412 -1.79 -1.27 -9.99
N ARG A 413 -0.85 -0.32 -9.86
CA ARG A 413 -0.89 0.94 -10.60
C ARG A 413 -0.68 0.75 -12.09
N ALA A 414 0.24 -0.13 -12.49
CA ALA A 414 0.49 -0.45 -13.90
C ALA A 414 -0.72 -1.17 -14.53
N LEU A 415 -1.36 -2.10 -13.82
CA LEU A 415 -2.61 -2.73 -14.25
C LEU A 415 -3.74 -1.72 -14.41
N ALA A 416 -3.94 -0.83 -13.44
CA ALA A 416 -4.96 0.22 -13.50
C ALA A 416 -4.70 1.22 -14.64
N ALA A 417 -3.44 1.39 -15.05
CA ALA A 417 -3.05 2.23 -16.18
C ALA A 417 -3.13 1.49 -17.54
N GLY A 418 -3.42 0.18 -17.56
CA GLY A 418 -3.45 -0.63 -18.77
C GLY A 418 -2.09 -0.90 -19.43
N SER A 419 -0.99 -0.44 -18.84
CA SER A 419 0.37 -0.56 -19.40
C SER A 419 1.10 -1.78 -18.85
N ARG A 420 1.88 -2.49 -19.68
CA ARG A 420 2.76 -3.61 -19.28
C ARG A 420 2.03 -4.67 -18.43
N ARG A 421 0.88 -5.17 -18.90
CA ARG A 421 0.01 -6.09 -18.14
C ARG A 421 0.77 -7.29 -17.55
N GLY A 422 1.59 -7.99 -18.35
CA GLY A 422 2.37 -9.13 -17.88
C GLY A 422 3.27 -8.79 -16.68
N PRO A 423 4.26 -7.88 -16.83
CA PRO A 423 5.10 -7.43 -15.71
C PRO A 423 4.31 -6.91 -14.50
N ALA A 424 3.18 -6.25 -14.74
CA ALA A 424 2.35 -5.71 -13.68
C ALA A 424 1.65 -6.82 -12.87
N VAL A 425 1.14 -7.87 -13.53
CA VAL A 425 0.61 -9.07 -12.85
C VAL A 425 1.70 -9.77 -12.07
N VAL A 426 2.90 -9.99 -12.66
CA VAL A 426 4.00 -10.66 -11.95
C VAL A 426 4.41 -9.86 -10.72
N ALA A 427 4.60 -8.54 -10.82
CA ALA A 427 4.93 -7.71 -9.66
C ALA A 427 3.85 -7.76 -8.56
N LEU A 428 2.58 -7.78 -8.96
CA LEU A 428 1.45 -7.87 -8.03
C LEU A 428 1.38 -9.24 -7.34
N VAL A 429 1.52 -10.33 -8.09
CA VAL A 429 1.45 -11.70 -7.58
C VAL A 429 2.68 -12.02 -6.73
N THR A 430 3.88 -11.64 -7.17
CA THR A 430 5.10 -11.85 -6.38
C THR A 430 5.07 -11.03 -5.10
N GLY A 431 4.76 -9.73 -5.19
CA GLY A 431 4.72 -8.84 -4.03
C GLY A 431 3.59 -9.19 -3.05
N GLY A 432 2.36 -9.31 -3.57
CA GLY A 432 1.17 -9.61 -2.77
C GLY A 432 1.13 -11.07 -2.30
N GLY A 433 1.60 -12.02 -3.11
CA GLY A 433 1.66 -13.44 -2.79
C GLY A 433 2.65 -13.73 -1.68
N TRP A 434 3.86 -13.18 -1.72
CA TRP A 434 4.82 -13.35 -0.61
C TRP A 434 4.31 -12.69 0.68
N ILE A 435 3.75 -11.48 0.56
CA ILE A 435 3.10 -10.78 1.66
C ILE A 435 1.90 -11.55 2.22
N GLY A 436 1.17 -12.31 1.40
CA GLY A 436 -0.01 -13.08 1.81
C GLY A 436 0.32 -14.46 2.37
N VAL A 437 1.36 -15.11 1.84
CA VAL A 437 1.81 -16.44 2.26
C VAL A 437 2.46 -16.40 3.65
N LEU A 438 3.24 -15.37 3.96
CA LEU A 438 3.84 -15.21 5.29
C LEU A 438 2.81 -15.13 6.45
N PRO A 439 1.72 -14.35 6.34
CA PRO A 439 0.63 -14.33 7.30
C PRO A 439 -0.21 -15.59 7.29
N LEU A 440 -0.28 -16.34 6.18
CA LEU A 440 -1.33 -17.36 5.98
C LEU A 440 -1.43 -18.37 7.13
N PRO A 441 -0.32 -18.95 7.62
CA PRO A 441 -0.33 -19.87 8.77
C PRO A 441 -0.75 -19.18 10.08
N HIS A 442 -0.65 -17.86 10.12
CA HIS A 442 -0.92 -17.02 11.27
C HIS A 442 -2.23 -16.24 11.14
N LEU A 443 -2.99 -16.33 10.03
CA LEU A 443 -4.22 -15.57 9.80
C LEU A 443 -5.22 -15.61 10.98
N PRO A 444 -5.43 -16.75 11.69
CA PRO A 444 -6.28 -16.79 12.88
C PRO A 444 -5.76 -15.91 14.03
N ALA A 445 -4.45 -15.76 14.13
CA ALA A 445 -3.77 -14.90 15.09
C ALA A 445 -3.79 -13.42 14.69
N TRP A 446 -4.30 -13.07 13.49
CA TRP A 446 -4.20 -11.71 12.94
C TRP A 446 -5.33 -10.76 13.34
N GLY A 447 -6.23 -11.22 14.20
CA GLY A 447 -7.29 -10.39 14.77
C GLY A 447 -8.06 -9.59 13.70
N PRO A 448 -8.24 -8.27 13.86
CA PRO A 448 -9.04 -7.45 12.95
C PRO A 448 -8.29 -7.01 11.69
N VAL A 449 -7.00 -7.34 11.51
CA VAL A 449 -6.20 -6.88 10.35
C VAL A 449 -6.73 -7.40 9.01
N PRO A 450 -7.09 -8.68 8.85
CA PRO A 450 -7.77 -9.17 7.64
C PRO A 450 -9.11 -8.47 7.41
N LEU A 451 -9.81 -8.11 8.50
CA LEU A 451 -11.07 -7.37 8.47
C LEU A 451 -10.86 -5.92 8.04
N LEU A 452 -9.78 -5.26 8.47
CA LEU A 452 -9.34 -3.95 8.01
C LEU A 452 -8.91 -3.99 6.54
N VAL A 453 -8.16 -5.00 6.11
CA VAL A 453 -7.78 -5.19 4.71
C VAL A 453 -9.03 -5.43 3.85
N ALA A 454 -9.96 -6.26 4.30
CA ALA A 454 -11.23 -6.50 3.62
C ALA A 454 -12.11 -5.26 3.58
N LEU A 455 -12.20 -4.49 4.67
CA LEU A 455 -12.95 -3.22 4.73
C LEU A 455 -12.32 -2.13 3.84
N ILE A 456 -10.99 -2.05 3.82
CA ILE A 456 -10.26 -1.14 2.93
C ILE A 456 -10.47 -1.57 1.47
N ALA A 457 -10.34 -2.86 1.16
CA ALA A 457 -10.57 -3.40 -0.18
C ALA A 457 -12.01 -3.18 -0.64
N ALA A 458 -13.00 -3.47 0.19
CA ALA A 458 -14.43 -3.25 -0.07
C ALA A 458 -14.74 -1.75 -0.21
N GLY A 459 -14.17 -0.91 0.66
CA GLY A 459 -14.29 0.54 0.59
C GLY A 459 -13.69 1.12 -0.68
N VAL A 460 -12.51 0.63 -1.09
CA VAL A 460 -11.86 1.00 -2.36
C VAL A 460 -12.67 0.52 -3.56
N ALA A 461 -13.15 -0.72 -3.54
CA ALA A 461 -14.00 -1.29 -4.59
C ALA A 461 -15.31 -0.50 -4.74
N ALA A 462 -15.98 -0.16 -3.63
CA ALA A 462 -17.16 0.70 -3.63
C ALA A 462 -16.85 2.10 -4.17
N LEU A 463 -15.69 2.67 -3.84
CA LEU A 463 -15.28 3.98 -4.35
C LEU A 463 -14.96 3.96 -5.84
N LEU A 464 -14.37 2.86 -6.33
CA LEU A 464 -14.15 2.62 -7.76
C LEU A 464 -15.49 2.44 -8.50
N ALA A 465 -16.44 1.68 -7.94
CA ALA A 465 -17.79 1.50 -8.47
C ALA A 465 -18.61 2.81 -8.49
N VAL A 466 -18.49 3.63 -7.45
CA VAL A 466 -19.14 4.97 -7.40
C VAL A 466 -18.47 5.92 -8.40
N ARG A 467 -17.15 5.83 -8.62
CA ARG A 467 -16.46 6.63 -9.65
C ARG A 467 -16.90 6.24 -11.05
N THR A 468 -17.00 4.95 -11.36
CA THR A 468 -17.48 4.49 -12.67
C THR A 468 -18.95 4.86 -12.85
N GLY A 469 -19.78 4.73 -11.82
CA GLY A 469 -21.18 5.17 -11.83
C GLY A 469 -21.37 6.68 -12.00
N ARG A 470 -20.60 7.51 -11.29
CA ARG A 470 -20.64 8.98 -11.43
C ARG A 470 -20.07 9.44 -12.77
N ALA A 471 -19.00 8.83 -13.27
CA ALA A 471 -18.47 9.13 -14.59
C ALA A 471 -19.54 8.86 -15.66
N ARG A 472 -20.25 7.73 -15.57
CA ARG A 472 -21.40 7.40 -16.43
C ARG A 472 -22.55 8.40 -16.27
N ALA A 473 -22.92 8.78 -15.05
CA ALA A 473 -24.01 9.73 -14.80
C ALA A 473 -23.67 11.17 -15.25
N THR A 474 -22.41 11.58 -15.13
CA THR A 474 -21.95 12.91 -15.58
C THR A 474 -21.81 12.95 -17.10
N ALA A 475 -21.39 11.84 -17.72
CA ALA A 475 -21.44 11.67 -19.16
C ALA A 475 -22.89 11.72 -19.69
N ARG A 476 -23.83 11.04 -19.03
CA ARG A 476 -25.28 11.08 -19.36
C ARG A 476 -25.89 12.49 -19.20
N ARG A 477 -25.54 13.24 -18.17
CA ARG A 477 -26.00 14.64 -18.01
C ARG A 477 -25.36 15.60 -19.01
N ALA A 478 -24.06 15.44 -19.30
CA ALA A 478 -23.40 16.22 -20.35
C ALA A 478 -23.96 15.90 -21.75
N LEU A 479 -24.45 14.67 -21.95
CA LEU A 479 -25.26 14.27 -23.11
C LEU A 479 -26.62 14.98 -23.12
N ALA A 480 -27.36 14.91 -22.01
CA ALA A 480 -28.69 15.53 -21.88
C ALA A 480 -28.67 17.06 -22.05
N GLU A 481 -27.55 17.72 -21.73
CA GLU A 481 -27.40 19.17 -21.82
C GLU A 481 -26.71 19.64 -23.13
N GLY A 482 -26.46 18.75 -24.11
CA GLY A 482 -25.90 19.14 -25.42
C GLY A 482 -24.48 19.70 -25.39
N ARG A 483 -23.72 19.53 -24.29
CA ARG A 483 -22.38 20.14 -24.12
C ARG A 483 -21.28 19.27 -24.73
N HIS A 484 -21.23 19.21 -26.05
CA HIS A 484 -20.31 18.35 -26.81
C HIS A 484 -18.81 18.68 -26.66
N ALA A 485 -18.46 19.90 -26.26
CA ALA A 485 -17.08 20.28 -25.92
C ALA A 485 -16.58 19.62 -24.61
N ALA A 486 -17.49 19.31 -23.67
CA ALA A 486 -17.14 18.62 -22.43
C ALA A 486 -16.94 17.12 -22.65
N LEU A 487 -17.75 16.50 -23.53
CA LEU A 487 -17.70 15.09 -23.90
C LEU A 487 -16.42 14.73 -24.67
N SER A 488 -16.01 15.56 -25.62
CA SER A 488 -14.72 15.42 -26.34
C SER A 488 -13.51 15.55 -25.39
N SER A 489 -13.58 16.44 -24.41
CA SER A 489 -12.55 16.56 -23.36
C SER A 489 -12.53 15.38 -22.38
N LEU A 490 -13.64 14.66 -22.22
CA LEU A 490 -13.78 13.49 -21.35
C LEU A 490 -13.31 12.21 -22.06
N ALA A 491 -13.64 12.06 -23.36
CA ALA A 491 -13.16 11.00 -24.23
C ALA A 491 -11.63 11.01 -24.35
N GLY A 492 -11.04 12.20 -24.55
CA GLY A 492 -9.57 12.37 -24.52
C GLY A 492 -8.91 12.09 -23.16
N ARG A 493 -9.68 11.99 -22.05
CA ARG A 493 -9.16 11.71 -20.69
C ARG A 493 -9.36 10.26 -20.25
N LEU A 494 -10.24 9.52 -20.91
CA LEU A 494 -10.53 8.12 -20.60
C LEU A 494 -9.75 7.14 -21.49
N GLY A 495 -8.97 7.64 -22.46
CA GLY A 495 -8.22 6.78 -23.39
C GLY A 495 -9.13 5.89 -24.24
N ALA A 496 -10.42 6.24 -24.32
CA ALA A 496 -11.40 5.55 -25.12
C ALA A 496 -11.53 6.29 -26.45
N ASP A 497 -11.21 5.56 -27.51
CA ASP A 497 -11.40 5.95 -28.90
C ASP A 497 -12.77 6.65 -29.09
N PRO A 498 -12.83 7.87 -29.65
CA PRO A 498 -14.09 8.58 -29.90
C PRO A 498 -15.13 7.75 -30.68
N LEU A 499 -14.70 6.73 -31.41
CA LEU A 499 -15.58 5.73 -32.04
C LEU A 499 -16.34 4.87 -31.02
N ALA A 500 -15.70 4.43 -29.94
CA ALA A 500 -16.36 3.63 -28.89
C ALA A 500 -17.48 4.41 -28.17
N VAL A 501 -17.30 5.73 -28.04
CA VAL A 501 -18.32 6.64 -27.49
C VAL A 501 -19.50 6.80 -28.45
N LEU A 502 -19.25 6.74 -29.76
CA LEU A 502 -20.28 6.85 -30.79
C LEU A 502 -21.10 5.57 -30.91
N CYS A 503 -20.45 4.40 -30.88
CA CYS A 503 -21.11 3.09 -30.91
C CYS A 503 -22.01 2.89 -29.68
N GLU A 504 -21.56 3.30 -28.49
CA GLU A 504 -22.36 3.19 -27.26
C GLU A 504 -23.57 4.15 -27.28
N GLY A 505 -23.39 5.38 -27.77
CA GLY A 505 -24.49 6.35 -27.91
C GLY A 505 -25.54 5.91 -28.95
N TYR A 506 -25.11 5.16 -29.98
CA TYR A 506 -25.99 4.58 -30.97
C TYR A 506 -26.77 3.38 -30.40
N ARG A 507 -26.10 2.45 -29.70
CA ARG A 507 -26.74 1.28 -29.06
C ARG A 507 -27.79 1.66 -28.00
N GLN A 508 -27.67 2.84 -27.38
CA GLN A 508 -28.63 3.32 -26.38
C GLN A 508 -29.79 4.14 -26.98
N GLY A 509 -29.81 4.38 -28.30
CA GLY A 509 -30.85 5.18 -28.97
C GLY A 509 -30.83 6.67 -28.62
N GLU A 510 -29.74 7.17 -28.01
CA GLU A 510 -29.69 8.50 -27.37
C GLU A 510 -29.18 9.64 -28.29
N VAL A 511 -28.76 9.34 -29.51
CA VAL A 511 -28.19 10.34 -30.44
C VAL A 511 -29.17 10.63 -31.58
N ASP A 512 -30.21 11.42 -31.35
CA ASP A 512 -31.09 11.91 -32.42
C ASP A 512 -30.77 13.37 -32.79
N ALA A 513 -29.80 13.51 -33.70
CA ALA A 513 -29.49 14.72 -34.45
C ALA A 513 -28.49 14.34 -35.54
N GLY A 514 -28.93 14.12 -36.78
CA GLY A 514 -28.06 13.70 -37.88
C GLY A 514 -26.78 14.55 -38.05
N SER A 515 -26.84 15.84 -37.69
CA SER A 515 -25.70 16.76 -37.70
C SER A 515 -24.63 16.48 -36.63
N LEU A 516 -24.99 15.84 -35.51
CA LEU A 516 -24.05 15.45 -34.46
C LEU A 516 -23.30 14.18 -34.86
N ARG A 517 -24.03 13.20 -35.41
CA ARG A 517 -23.45 11.94 -35.91
C ARG A 517 -22.42 12.20 -37.01
N ALA A 518 -22.76 13.05 -37.98
CA ALA A 518 -21.84 13.45 -39.06
C ALA A 518 -20.58 14.16 -38.55
N ARG A 519 -20.72 15.07 -37.55
CA ARG A 519 -19.58 15.80 -36.96
C ARG A 519 -18.59 14.90 -36.23
N LEU A 520 -19.09 13.89 -35.51
CA LEU A 520 -18.23 12.94 -34.81
C LEU A 520 -17.56 11.95 -35.76
N VAL A 521 -18.26 11.51 -36.80
CA VAL A 521 -17.67 10.71 -37.88
C VAL A 521 -16.57 11.49 -38.59
N HIS A 522 -16.78 12.77 -38.90
CA HIS A 522 -15.74 13.65 -39.43
C HIS A 522 -14.55 13.84 -38.47
N ALA A 523 -14.80 13.92 -37.16
CA ALA A 523 -13.72 13.98 -36.18
C ALA A 523 -12.90 12.68 -36.15
N ALA A 524 -13.55 11.51 -36.22
CA ALA A 524 -12.90 10.20 -36.29
C ALA A 524 -12.07 10.03 -37.57
N LEU A 525 -12.58 10.50 -38.71
CA LEU A 525 -11.85 10.49 -39.99
C LEU A 525 -10.58 11.35 -39.98
N ARG A 526 -10.52 12.39 -39.14
CA ARG A 526 -9.35 13.28 -38.99
C ARG A 526 -8.31 12.75 -38.00
N GLN A 527 -8.58 11.66 -37.30
CA GLN A 527 -7.61 11.13 -36.36
C GLN A 527 -6.49 10.38 -37.09
N PRO A 528 -5.21 10.61 -36.71
CA PRO A 528 -4.12 9.81 -37.21
C PRO A 528 -4.33 8.34 -36.83
N ALA A 529 -3.88 7.44 -37.70
CA ALA A 529 -3.92 6.01 -37.42
C ALA A 529 -3.16 5.72 -36.10
N PRO A 530 -3.65 4.81 -35.25
CA PRO A 530 -2.85 4.28 -34.15
C PRO A 530 -1.55 3.69 -34.71
N ASP A 531 -0.43 3.87 -34.00
CA ASP A 531 0.83 3.25 -34.41
C ASP A 531 0.66 1.71 -34.37
N PRO A 532 0.93 0.98 -35.46
CA PRO A 532 0.87 -0.48 -35.44
C PRO A 532 1.79 -1.11 -34.38
N ALA A 533 2.84 -0.42 -33.93
CA ALA A 533 3.70 -0.88 -32.82
C ALA A 533 2.99 -0.88 -31.46
N ASP A 534 1.93 -0.09 -31.30
CA ASP A 534 1.12 -0.01 -30.08
C ASP A 534 -0.08 -0.99 -30.09
N ALA A 535 -0.36 -1.62 -31.24
CA ALA A 535 -1.43 -2.59 -31.39
C ALA A 535 -0.99 -3.96 -30.81
N GLY A 536 -1.56 -4.34 -29.66
CA GLY A 536 -1.20 -5.57 -28.94
C GLY A 536 -1.62 -6.89 -29.60
N ASP A 537 -2.21 -6.87 -30.79
CA ASP A 537 -2.70 -8.03 -31.54
C ASP A 537 -2.56 -7.80 -33.07
N PRO A 538 -2.18 -8.83 -33.86
CA PRO A 538 -2.02 -8.75 -35.32
C PRO A 538 -3.25 -8.25 -36.08
N LEU A 539 -4.48 -8.56 -35.65
CA LEU A 539 -5.70 -8.05 -36.27
C LEU A 539 -5.85 -6.54 -36.05
N ALA A 540 -5.58 -6.06 -34.83
CA ALA A 540 -5.56 -4.64 -34.52
C ALA A 540 -4.48 -3.88 -35.32
N ALA A 541 -3.31 -4.49 -35.53
CA ALA A 541 -2.26 -3.94 -36.38
C ALA A 541 -2.70 -3.89 -37.85
N ALA A 542 -3.37 -4.92 -38.37
CA ALA A 542 -3.91 -4.93 -39.73
C ALA A 542 -4.99 -3.86 -39.94
N VAL A 543 -5.89 -3.68 -38.98
CA VAL A 543 -6.92 -2.61 -39.02
C VAL A 543 -6.28 -1.23 -38.97
N SER A 544 -5.22 -1.01 -38.19
CA SER A 544 -4.52 0.29 -38.12
C SER A 544 -3.93 0.74 -39.46
N ARG A 545 -3.55 -0.22 -40.32
CA ARG A 545 -3.01 0.02 -41.66
C ARG A 545 -4.06 0.38 -42.71
N LEU A 546 -5.34 0.17 -42.42
CA LEU A 546 -6.43 0.54 -43.34
C LEU A 546 -6.58 2.08 -43.41
N PRO A 547 -6.99 2.63 -44.56
CA PRO A 547 -7.45 4.01 -44.70
C PRO A 547 -8.50 4.38 -43.64
N ALA A 548 -8.45 5.62 -43.15
CA ALA A 548 -9.35 6.10 -42.08
C ALA A 548 -10.84 5.86 -42.39
N VAL A 549 -11.24 6.04 -43.64
CA VAL A 549 -12.63 5.82 -44.10
C VAL A 549 -13.05 4.34 -43.96
N GLN A 550 -12.16 3.41 -44.32
CA GLN A 550 -12.41 1.97 -44.20
C GLN A 550 -12.46 1.52 -42.74
N ARG A 551 -11.58 2.05 -41.87
CA ARG A 551 -11.62 1.80 -40.43
C ARG A 551 -12.94 2.25 -39.80
N VAL A 552 -13.36 3.48 -40.10
CA VAL A 552 -14.60 4.04 -39.59
C VAL A 552 -15.80 3.23 -40.10
N ALA A 553 -15.83 2.83 -41.37
CA ALA A 553 -16.89 1.99 -41.93
C ALA A 553 -16.97 0.62 -41.24
N LEU A 554 -15.84 -0.05 -40.98
CA LEU A 554 -15.79 -1.33 -40.27
C LEU A 554 -16.35 -1.22 -38.85
N VAL A 555 -15.95 -0.20 -38.10
CA VAL A 555 -16.43 0.01 -36.73
C VAL A 555 -17.94 0.30 -36.72
N LEU A 556 -18.41 1.18 -37.61
CA LEU A 556 -19.84 1.47 -37.73
C LEU A 556 -20.65 0.23 -38.11
N ARG A 557 -20.09 -0.66 -38.95
CA ARG A 557 -20.80 -1.88 -39.40
C ARG A 557 -20.81 -2.99 -38.35
N TYR A 558 -19.67 -3.26 -37.71
CA TYR A 558 -19.48 -4.46 -36.90
C TYR A 558 -19.52 -4.21 -35.38
N ASP A 559 -19.28 -2.99 -34.91
CA ASP A 559 -19.35 -2.65 -33.47
C ASP A 559 -20.62 -1.84 -33.12
N ALA A 560 -21.07 -0.98 -34.04
CA ALA A 560 -22.34 -0.26 -33.90
C ALA A 560 -23.52 -0.94 -34.61
N GLU A 561 -23.28 -2.04 -35.33
CA GLU A 561 -24.30 -2.83 -36.06
C GLU A 561 -25.16 -2.02 -37.04
N LEU A 562 -24.62 -0.94 -37.61
CA LEU A 562 -25.41 -0.05 -38.46
C LEU A 562 -25.73 -0.67 -39.83
N PRO A 563 -26.93 -0.39 -40.38
CA PRO A 563 -27.24 -0.72 -41.75
C PRO A 563 -26.40 0.13 -42.72
N VAL A 564 -26.03 -0.45 -43.86
CA VAL A 564 -25.20 0.20 -44.89
C VAL A 564 -25.80 1.53 -45.36
N SER A 565 -27.13 1.61 -45.46
CA SER A 565 -27.83 2.84 -45.83
C SER A 565 -27.56 4.00 -44.88
N GLU A 566 -27.39 3.70 -43.59
CA GLU A 566 -27.14 4.71 -42.58
C GLU A 566 -25.66 5.08 -42.49
N ILE A 567 -24.77 4.10 -42.62
CA ILE A 567 -23.33 4.36 -42.75
C ILE A 567 -23.07 5.28 -43.96
N ALA A 568 -23.81 5.09 -45.05
CA ALA A 568 -23.74 5.93 -46.25
C ALA A 568 -24.11 7.39 -45.96
N VAL A 569 -25.22 7.62 -45.24
CA VAL A 569 -25.62 8.96 -44.79
C VAL A 569 -24.55 9.59 -43.89
N LEU A 570 -23.97 8.82 -42.98
CA LEU A 570 -22.96 9.30 -42.02
C LEU A 570 -21.62 9.66 -42.67
N LEU A 571 -21.21 8.91 -43.69
CA LEU A 571 -19.98 9.13 -44.44
C LEU A 571 -20.16 10.13 -45.59
N GLY A 572 -21.39 10.55 -45.90
CA GLY A 572 -21.68 11.36 -47.09
C GLY A 572 -21.42 10.59 -48.39
N ALA A 573 -21.62 9.28 -48.38
CA ALA A 573 -21.37 8.37 -49.49
C ALA A 573 -22.68 7.68 -49.95
N SER A 574 -22.64 7.00 -51.10
CA SER A 574 -23.76 6.16 -51.54
C SER A 574 -23.70 4.77 -50.87
N PRO A 575 -24.84 4.08 -50.66
CA PRO A 575 -24.82 2.72 -50.11
C PRO A 575 -23.94 1.73 -50.89
N PRO A 576 -23.88 1.76 -52.25
CA PRO A 576 -22.92 0.96 -53.01
C PRO A 576 -21.45 1.28 -52.68
N ALA A 577 -21.11 2.57 -52.50
CA ALA A 577 -19.75 2.98 -52.15
C ALA A 577 -19.34 2.47 -50.76
N VAL A 578 -20.27 2.45 -49.79
CA VAL A 578 -20.02 1.85 -48.47
C VAL A 578 -19.81 0.34 -48.55
N ARG A 579 -20.57 -0.38 -49.40
CA ARG A 579 -20.34 -1.81 -49.63
C ARG A 579 -18.94 -2.06 -50.20
N ALA A 580 -18.55 -1.29 -51.22
CA ALA A 580 -17.21 -1.37 -51.79
C ALA A 580 -16.12 -1.11 -50.73
N LEU A 581 -16.28 -0.10 -49.88
CA LEU A 581 -15.35 0.18 -48.77
C LEU A 581 -15.22 -0.98 -47.77
N LEU A 582 -16.34 -1.61 -47.42
CA LEU A 582 -16.36 -2.76 -46.52
C LEU A 582 -15.76 -4.01 -47.16
N ASP A 583 -16.03 -4.23 -48.45
CA ASP A 583 -15.49 -5.34 -49.23
C ASP A 583 -13.97 -5.20 -49.42
N ASP A 584 -13.48 -3.99 -49.73
CA ASP A 584 -12.06 -3.67 -49.83
C ASP A 584 -11.34 -3.84 -48.50
N ALA A 585 -11.95 -3.36 -47.41
CA ALA A 585 -11.40 -3.50 -46.06
C ALA A 585 -11.30 -4.98 -45.66
N ARG A 586 -12.34 -5.78 -45.95
CA ARG A 586 -12.34 -7.22 -45.69
C ARG A 586 -11.28 -7.95 -46.54
N SER A 587 -11.17 -7.64 -47.83
CA SER A 587 -10.12 -8.23 -48.69
C SER A 587 -8.71 -7.79 -48.30
N ALA A 588 -8.53 -6.60 -47.72
CA ALA A 588 -7.26 -6.17 -47.14
C ALA A 588 -6.93 -6.93 -45.85
N LEU A 589 -7.92 -7.15 -44.98
CA LEU A 589 -7.75 -7.93 -43.74
C LEU A 589 -7.51 -9.42 -43.99
N LEU A 590 -8.08 -9.99 -45.05
CA LEU A 590 -7.83 -11.39 -45.44
C LEU A 590 -6.42 -11.62 -46.04
N ARG A 591 -5.76 -10.56 -46.50
CA ARG A 591 -4.40 -10.61 -47.08
C ARG A 591 -3.31 -10.27 -46.06
N ALA A 592 -3.69 -9.70 -44.92
CA ALA A 592 -2.80 -9.32 -43.82
C ALA A 592 -2.67 -10.46 -42.81
#